data_AF-A0A518BE31-F1
#
_entry.id   AF-A0A518BE31-F1
#
_cell.length_a   1.000
_cell.length_b   1.000
_cell.length_c   1.000
_cell.angle_alpha   90.00
_cell.angle_beta   90.00
_cell.angle_gamma   90.00
#
_symmetry.space_group_name_H-M   'P 1'
#
loop_
_entity.id
_entity.type
_entity.pdbx_description
1 polymer ?
#
loop_
_entity_poly.entity_id
_entity_poly.type
_entity_poly.pdbx_seq_one_letter_code
_entity_poly.pdbx_strand_id
1 'polypeptide(L)' 'MRHEPQLPIEAGRLVFRANLREFGRRAGVLAGLADGDKMPLDQAFEDLADLWFQLERSRVGLDLDLPSER' A
#
# COMPACT_ATOMS: atom_id res chain seq x y z
N MET A 1 27.57 11.59 -2.35
CA MET A 1 26.22 11.00 -2.22
C MET A 1 25.23 12.14 -2.33
N ARG A 2 24.28 12.10 -3.28
CA ARG A 2 23.18 13.06 -3.30
C ARG A 2 22.16 12.56 -2.27
N HIS A 3 21.90 13.34 -1.23
CA HIS A 3 20.73 13.12 -0.39
C HIS A 3 19.52 13.59 -1.19
N GLU A 4 18.67 12.65 -1.60
CA GLU A 4 17.37 13.00 -2.15
C GLU A 4 16.58 13.75 -1.08
N PRO A 5 15.90 14.85 -1.41
CA PRO A 5 15.13 15.58 -0.43
C PRO A 5 13.99 14.69 0.08
N GLN A 6 14.07 14.26 1.35
CA GLN A 6 12.95 13.61 2.03
C GLN A 6 11.73 14.54 2.01
N LEU A 7 10.56 13.97 1.71
CA LEU A 7 9.31 14.71 1.84
C LEU A 7 9.09 15.14 3.30
N PRO A 8 8.49 16.31 3.54
CA PRO A 8 8.01 16.65 4.87
C PRO A 8 7.07 15.56 5.41
N ILE A 9 7.18 15.23 6.70
CA ILE A 9 6.41 14.14 7.34
C ILE A 9 4.90 14.25 7.07
N GLU A 10 4.34 15.45 7.08
CA GLU A 10 2.92 15.69 6.78
C GLU A 10 2.55 15.34 5.33
N ALA A 11 3.41 15.69 4.37
CA ALA A 11 3.24 15.31 2.97
C ALA A 11 3.36 13.79 2.79
N GLY A 12 4.31 13.15 3.50
CA GLY A 12 4.44 11.69 3.53
C GLY A 12 3.18 10.99 4.04
N ARG A 13 2.56 11.50 5.12
CA ARG A 13 1.29 10.97 5.62
C ARG A 13 0.15 11.11 4.62
N LEU A 14 0.08 12.21 3.88
CA LEU A 14 -0.93 12.41 2.83
C LEU A 14 -0.76 11.41 1.68
N VAL A 15 0.46 11.21 1.22
CA VAL A 15 0.80 10.22 0.19
C VAL A 15 0.45 8.81 0.68
N PHE A 16 0.84 8.45 1.90
CA PHE A 16 0.53 7.15 2.46
C PHE A 16 -0.98 6.91 2.60
N ARG A 17 -1.75 7.92 3.00
CA ARG A 17 -3.23 7.84 3.01
C ARG A 17 -3.80 7.56 1.62
N ALA A 18 -3.23 8.16 0.57
CA ALA A 18 -3.67 7.87 -0.80
C ALA A 18 -3.35 6.42 -1.19
N ASN A 19 -2.14 5.94 -0.88
CA ASN A 19 -1.73 4.56 -1.17
C ASN A 19 -2.56 3.53 -0.40
N LEU A 20 -2.90 3.80 0.85
CA LEU A 20 -3.79 2.96 1.66
C LEU A 20 -5.21 2.89 1.09
N ARG A 21 -5.76 4.01 0.60
CA ARG A 21 -7.07 4.01 -0.08
C ARG A 21 -7.05 3.20 -1.36
N GLU A 22 -5.98 3.32 -2.15
CA GLU A 22 -5.85 2.57 -3.39
C GLU A 22 -5.70 1.07 -3.13
N PHE A 23 -4.93 0.68 -2.11
CA PHE A 23 -4.87 -0.71 -1.63
C PHE A 23 -6.28 -1.24 -1.34
N GLY A 24 -7.07 -0.54 -0.52
CA GLY A 24 -8.42 -0.97 -0.16
C GLY A 24 -9.34 -1.11 -1.38
N ARG A 25 -9.26 -0.17 -2.32
CA ARG A 25 -10.03 -0.22 -3.58
C ARG A 25 -9.67 -1.45 -4.41
N ARG A 26 -8.38 -1.70 -4.63
CA ARG A 26 -7.91 -2.83 -5.45
C ARG A 26 -8.18 -4.18 -4.77
N ALA A 27 -7.97 -4.27 -3.45
CA ALA A 27 -8.29 -5.46 -2.67
C ALA A 27 -9.78 -5.82 -2.78
N GLY A 28 -10.68 -4.83 -2.69
CA GLY A 28 -12.11 -5.05 -2.88
C GLY A 28 -12.48 -5.54 -4.29
N VAL A 29 -11.78 -5.05 -5.33
CA VAL A 29 -11.97 -5.54 -6.70
C VAL A 29 -11.54 -7.00 -6.82
N LEU A 30 -10.37 -7.38 -6.29
CA LEU A 30 -9.89 -8.77 -6.34
C LEU A 30 -10.85 -9.72 -5.62
N ALA A 31 -11.31 -9.35 -4.43
CA ALA A 31 -12.30 -10.13 -3.68
C ALA A 31 -13.60 -10.29 -4.48
N GLY A 32 -14.12 -9.21 -5.08
CA GLY A 32 -15.33 -9.29 -5.91
C GLY A 32 -15.16 -10.09 -7.20
N LEU A 33 -13.95 -10.16 -7.77
CA LEU A 33 -13.65 -11.02 -8.92
C LEU A 33 -13.63 -12.50 -8.53
N ALA A 34 -13.01 -12.81 -7.38
CA ALA A 34 -13.00 -14.14 -6.80
C ALA A 34 -14.41 -14.63 -6.44
N ASP A 35 -15.20 -13.84 -5.72
CA ASP A 35 -16.58 -14.17 -5.34
C ASP A 35 -17.48 -14.39 -6.57
N GLY A 36 -17.17 -13.69 -7.68
CA GLY A 36 -17.89 -13.82 -8.94
C GLY A 36 -17.39 -14.93 -9.87
N ASP A 37 -16.50 -15.82 -9.39
CA ASP A 37 -15.83 -16.88 -10.17
C ASP A 37 -15.09 -16.37 -11.42
N LYS A 38 -14.74 -15.07 -11.46
CA LYS A 38 -13.99 -14.45 -12.58
C LYS A 38 -12.48 -14.56 -12.41
N MET A 39 -12.03 -14.95 -11.23
CA MET A 39 -10.64 -15.11 -10.85
C MET A 39 -10.52 -16.29 -9.87
N PRO A 40 -9.55 -17.20 -10.04
CA PRO A 40 -9.29 -18.26 -9.06
C PRO A 40 -8.89 -17.67 -7.69
N LEU A 41 -9.31 -18.32 -6.59
CA LEU A 41 -8.99 -17.87 -5.24
C LEU A 41 -7.48 -17.78 -5.00
N ASP A 42 -6.71 -18.75 -5.48
CA ASP A 42 -5.25 -18.75 -5.33
C ASP A 42 -4.61 -17.54 -6.04
N GLN A 43 -5.10 -17.19 -7.23
CA GLN A 43 -4.63 -15.99 -7.93
C GLN A 43 -5.01 -14.71 -7.19
N ALA A 44 -6.24 -14.62 -6.68
CA ALA A 44 -6.68 -13.47 -5.89
C ALA A 44 -5.85 -13.30 -4.61
N PHE A 45 -5.46 -14.41 -3.97
CA PHE A 45 -4.62 -14.43 -2.78
C PHE A 45 -3.21 -13.90 -3.07
N GLU A 46 -2.55 -14.41 -4.13
CA GLU A 46 -1.22 -13.92 -4.54
C GLU A 46 -1.26 -12.44 -4.92
N ASP A 47 -2.28 -12.01 -5.69
CA ASP A 47 -2.44 -10.60 -6.08
C ASP A 47 -2.67 -9.69 -4.86
N LEU A 48 -3.38 -10.17 -3.84
CA LEU A 48 -3.58 -9.45 -2.57
C LEU A 48 -2.27 -9.34 -1.77
N ALA A 49 -1.45 -10.39 -1.76
CA ALA A 49 -0.13 -10.37 -1.12
C ALA A 49 0.79 -9.33 -1.80
N ASP A 50 0.81 -9.29 -3.13
CA ASP A 50 1.56 -8.29 -3.89
C ASP A 50 1.10 -6.86 -3.60
N LEU A 51 -0.22 -6.63 -3.48
CA LEU A 51 -0.76 -5.33 -3.08
C LEU A 51 -0.33 -4.91 -1.68
N TRP A 52 -0.30 -5.87 -0.75
CA TRP A 52 0.19 -5.64 0.61
C TRP A 52 1.66 -5.23 0.61
N PHE A 53 2.52 -5.97 -0.11
CA PHE A 53 3.94 -5.62 -0.21
C PHE A 53 4.17 -4.24 -0.85
N GLN A 54 3.36 -3.84 -1.83
CA GLN A 54 3.41 -2.49 -2.41
C GLN A 54 3.06 -1.42 -1.36
N LEU A 55 2.03 -1.64 -0.54
CA LEU A 55 1.64 -0.73 0.53
C LEU A 55 2.74 -0.61 1.60
N GLU A 56 3.32 -1.74 2.02
CA GLU A 56 4.42 -1.76 2.99
C GLU A 56 5.65 -0.99 2.46
N ARG A 57 6.05 -1.23 1.21
CA ARG A 57 7.16 -0.51 0.58
C ARG A 57 6.90 1.00 0.51
N SER A 58 5.67 1.41 0.23
CA SER A 58 5.25 2.81 0.30
C SER A 58 5.40 3.39 1.71
N ARG A 59 5.05 2.62 2.75
CA ARG A 59 5.16 3.06 4.15
C ARG A 59 6.61 3.29 4.57
N VAL A 60 7.48 2.34 4.24
CA VAL A 60 8.93 2.40 4.52
C VAL A 60 9.59 3.53 3.73
N GLY A 61 9.29 3.67 2.43
CA GLY A 61 9.88 4.70 1.59
C GLY A 61 9.48 6.14 1.94
N LEU A 62 8.49 6.32 2.83
CA LEU A 62 8.04 7.62 3.35
C LEU A 62 8.53 7.88 4.79
N ASP A 63 9.42 7.05 5.33
CA ASP A 63 9.98 7.15 6.69
C ASP A 63 8.91 7.23 7.80
N LEU A 64 7.71 6.67 7.56
CA LEU A 64 6.61 6.64 8.55
C LEU A 64 6.79 5.58 9.65
N ASP A 65 7.87 4.80 9.57
CA ASP A 65 8.25 3.77 10.56
C ASP A 65 8.98 4.33 11.79
N LEU A 66 9.43 5.59 11.73
CA LEU A 66 10.12 6.21 12.85
C LEU A 66 9.10 6.56 13.94
N PRO A 67 9.40 6.24 15.22
CA PRO A 67 8.54 6.61 16.33
C PRO A 67 8.39 8.13 16.31
N SER A 68 7.16 8.61 16.13
CA SER A 68 6.86 10.03 16.39
C SER A 68 7.18 10.25 17.86
N GLU A 69 8.21 11.06 18.17
CA GLU A 69 8.51 11.48 19.54
C GLU A 69 7.19 11.94 20.19
N ARG A 70 6.77 11.20 21.22
CA ARG A 70 5.57 11.46 22.00
C ARG A 70 5.84 12.52 23.05
#